data_AF-A0A9J5WRW1-F1
#
_entry.id   AF-A0A9J5WRW1-F1
#
_cell.length_a   1.000
_cell.length_b   1.000
_cell.length_c   1.000
_cell.angle_alpha   90.00
_cell.angle_beta   90.00
_cell.angle_gamma   90.00
#
_symmetry.space_group_name_H-M   'P 1'
#
loop_
_entity.id
_entity.type
_entity.pdbx_description
1 polymer ?
#
loop_
_entity_poly.entity_id
_entity_poly.type
_entity_poly.pdbx_seq_one_letter_code
_entity_poly.pdbx_strand_id
1 'polypeptide(L)'
;MILLQSPSRYLLQILYNRVQNLEKGVELDCQWVEFDDIRYHIQGSVKNPNVLLLSVSLPIPPPETVLFGGLPLGALEAIKAAYGVVAQILDPPRDGFNLTLKLNLSKLPPDEGSASFLFKVIMSLL
;
A
#
# COMPACT_ATOMS: atom_id res chain seq x y z
N MET A 1 18.64 19.37 13.85
CA MET A 1 18.37 18.37 12.79
C MET A 1 17.02 17.75 13.11
N ILE A 2 15.96 18.16 12.40
CA ILE A 2 14.62 17.58 12.59
C ILE A 2 14.59 16.35 11.68
N LEU A 3 14.61 15.15 12.25
CA LEU A 3 14.35 13.93 11.51
C LEU A 3 12.94 14.07 10.89
N LEU A 4 12.85 14.08 9.56
CA LEU A 4 11.57 13.90 8.87
C LEU A 4 10.94 12.64 9.44
N GLN A 5 9.69 12.75 9.89
CA GLN A 5 8.97 11.59 10.40
C GLN A 5 9.00 10.49 9.34
N SER A 6 9.11 9.23 9.78
CA SER A 6 9.07 8.08 8.89
C SER A 6 7.92 8.24 7.90
N PRO A 7 8.18 8.12 6.58
CA PRO A 7 7.12 8.28 5.61
C PRO A 7 5.98 7.30 5.92
N SER A 8 4.74 7.69 5.64
CA SER A 8 3.56 6.84 5.79
C SER A 8 3.03 6.53 7.19
N ARG A 9 3.26 7.37 8.21
CA ARG A 9 2.57 7.24 9.51
C ARG A 9 1.04 7.20 9.38
N TYR A 10 0.47 7.99 8.48
CA TYR A 10 -0.97 8.02 8.26
C TYR A 10 -1.49 6.72 7.63
N LEU A 11 -0.82 6.23 6.58
CA LEU A 11 -1.12 4.93 5.96
C LEU A 11 -1.07 3.79 6.99
N LEU A 12 -0.02 3.77 7.82
CA LEU A 12 0.15 2.78 8.88
C LEU A 12 -0.99 2.79 9.88
N GLN A 13 -1.40 3.99 10.31
CA GLN A 13 -2.50 4.14 11.25
C GLN A 13 -3.81 3.64 10.65
N ILE A 14 -4.07 3.91 9.37
CA ILE A 14 -5.26 3.42 8.67
C ILE A 14 -5.24 1.88 8.59
N LEU A 15 -4.12 1.29 8.14
CA LEU A 15 -4.02 -0.17 8.02
C LEU A 15 -4.11 -0.86 9.38
N TYR A 16 -3.46 -0.31 10.41
CA TYR A 16 -3.52 -0.84 11.76
C TYR A 16 -4.94 -0.78 12.33
N ASN A 17 -5.61 0.38 12.19
CA ASN A 17 -6.99 0.54 12.64
C ASN A 17 -7.92 -0.43 11.92
N ARG A 18 -7.72 -0.64 10.60
CA ARG A 18 -8.48 -1.59 9.81
C ARG A 18 -8.31 -3.03 10.32
N VAL A 19 -7.08 -3.46 10.60
CA VAL A 19 -6.82 -4.81 11.14
C VAL A 19 -7.48 -5.00 12.50
N GLN A 20 -7.38 -4.01 13.40
CA GLN A 20 -8.01 -4.08 14.73
C GLN A 20 -9.55 -4.08 14.68
N ASN A 21 -10.15 -3.55 13.62
CA ASN A 21 -11.60 -3.42 13.49
C ASN A 21 -12.17 -4.23 12.31
N LEU A 22 -11.50 -5.32 11.93
CA LEU A 22 -11.93 -6.22 10.84
C LEU A 22 -13.37 -6.69 11.02
N GLU A 23 -13.76 -7.03 12.24
CA GLU A 23 -15.08 -7.56 12.60
C GLU A 23 -16.20 -6.53 12.44
N LYS A 24 -15.88 -5.25 12.68
CA LYS A 24 -16.87 -4.17 12.61
C LYS A 24 -17.27 -3.86 11.17
N GLY A 25 -16.40 -4.17 10.21
CA GLY A 25 -16.59 -3.83 8.80
C GLY A 25 -16.79 -2.33 8.63
N VAL A 26 -15.73 -1.59 8.33
CA VAL A 26 -15.81 -0.14 8.12
C VAL A 26 -15.64 0.16 6.63
N GLU A 27 -16.53 0.97 6.04
CA GLU A 27 -16.28 1.55 4.72
C GLU A 27 -15.08 2.49 4.84
N LEU A 28 -14.10 2.29 3.97
CA LEU A 28 -12.88 3.07 3.93
C LEU A 28 -12.69 3.54 2.50
N ASP A 29 -12.61 4.86 2.31
CA ASP A 29 -12.26 5.49 1.04
C ASP A 29 -11.49 6.77 1.36
N CYS A 30 -10.16 6.69 1.36
CA CYS A 30 -9.31 7.81 1.73
C CYS A 30 -8.24 8.05 0.67
N GLN A 31 -8.06 9.31 0.30
CA GLN A 31 -7.02 9.74 -0.62
C GLN A 31 -6.21 10.86 0.03
N TRP A 32 -4.88 10.75 -0.05
CA TRP A 32 -3.97 11.78 0.47
C TRP A 32 -2.68 11.82 -0.34
N VAL A 33 -1.91 12.88 -0.14
CA VAL A 33 -0.62 13.11 -0.77
C VAL A 33 0.44 13.18 0.32
N GLU A 34 1.53 12.45 0.16
CA GLU A 34 2.69 12.50 1.04
C GLU A 34 3.83 13.32 0.43
N PHE A 35 4.99 13.33 1.10
CA PHE A 35 6.20 13.97 0.60
C PHE A 35 6.57 13.42 -0.79
N ASP A 36 7.21 14.25 -1.62
CA ASP A 36 7.52 13.95 -3.03
C ASP A 36 6.31 13.70 -3.95
N ASP A 37 5.14 14.29 -3.65
CA ASP A 37 3.91 14.18 -4.48
C ASP A 37 3.42 12.74 -4.68
N ILE A 38 3.74 11.86 -3.73
CA ILE A 38 3.25 10.48 -3.73
C ILE A 38 1.78 10.48 -3.31
N ARG A 39 0.90 10.02 -4.21
CA ARG A 39 -0.54 9.98 -3.94
C ARG A 39 -0.95 8.57 -3.55
N TYR A 40 -1.58 8.46 -2.40
CA TYR A 40 -2.18 7.23 -1.90
C TYR A 40 -3.69 7.28 -2.04
N HIS A 41 -4.27 6.15 -2.39
CA HIS A 41 -5.70 5.93 -2.32
C HIS A 41 -5.98 4.56 -1.73
N ILE A 42 -6.74 4.53 -0.64
CA ILE A 42 -7.06 3.31 0.10
C ILE A 42 -8.57 3.09 0.08
N GLN A 43 -8.98 1.88 -0.32
CA GLN A 43 -10.39 1.50 -0.38
C GLN A 43 -10.62 0.18 0.34
N GLY A 44 -11.63 0.12 1.19
CA GLY A 44 -12.06 -1.11 1.85
C GLY A 44 -13.57 -1.08 2.05
N SER A 45 -14.22 -2.21 1.83
CA SER A 45 -15.69 -2.29 1.95
C SER A 45 -16.13 -3.15 3.13
N VAL A 46 -17.32 -2.87 3.65
CA VAL A 46 -18.05 -3.69 4.64
C VAL A 46 -18.38 -5.07 4.12
N LYS A 47 -18.56 -5.22 2.80
CA LYS A 47 -18.89 -6.51 2.17
C LYS A 47 -17.74 -7.51 2.28
N ASN A 48 -16.52 -7.00 2.19
CA ASN A 48 -15.29 -7.80 2.24
C ASN A 48 -14.30 -7.11 3.19
N PRO A 49 -14.49 -7.20 4.52
CA PRO A 49 -13.69 -6.46 5.48
C PRO A 49 -12.20 -6.83 5.43
N ASN A 50 -11.92 -8.09 5.09
CA ASN A 50 -10.58 -8.65 4.93
C ASN A 50 -9.82 -8.16 3.69
N VAL A 51 -10.50 -7.50 2.73
CA VAL A 51 -9.88 -7.05 1.48
C VAL A 51 -9.77 -5.54 1.49
N LEU A 52 -8.59 -5.05 1.11
CA LEU A 52 -8.30 -3.63 1.02
C LEU A 52 -7.49 -3.34 -0.25
N LEU A 53 -7.89 -2.32 -1.00
CA LEU A 53 -7.21 -1.86 -2.20
C LEU A 53 -6.33 -0.66 -1.82
N LEU A 54 -5.03 -0.78 -2.06
CA LEU A 54 -4.05 0.30 -1.89
C LEU A 54 -3.53 0.67 -3.27
N SER A 55 -3.86 1.86 -3.75
CA SER A 55 -3.33 2.42 -4.99
C SER A 55 -2.31 3.51 -4.68
N VAL A 56 -1.20 3.50 -5.40
CA VAL A 56 -0.09 4.43 -5.24
C VAL A 56 0.24 5.05 -6.58
N SER A 57 0.29 6.38 -6.62
CA SER A 57 0.83 7.13 -7.76
C SER A 57 2.15 7.74 -7.32
N LEU A 58 3.18 7.50 -8.11
CA LEU A 58 4.51 8.05 -7.94
C LEU A 58 4.61 9.38 -8.70
N PRO A 59 5.46 10.32 -8.24
CA PRO A 59 5.76 11.52 -9.00
C PRO A 59 6.34 11.17 -10.38
N ILE A 60 6.21 12.10 -11.31
CA ILE A 60 6.86 11.98 -12.62
C ILE A 60 8.36 11.93 -12.39
N PRO A 61 9.05 10.85 -12.78
CA PRO A 61 10.48 10.74 -12.54
C PRO A 61 11.25 11.65 -13.51
N PRO A 62 12.55 11.89 -13.25
CA PRO A 62 13.44 12.54 -14.22
C PRO A 62 13.42 11.81 -15.58
N PRO A 63 13.62 12.53 -16.71
CA PRO A 63 13.57 11.95 -18.06
C PRO A 63 14.50 10.75 -18.28
N GLU A 64 15.63 10.70 -17.57
CA GLU A 64 16.60 9.60 -17.59
C GLU A 64 16.15 8.33 -16.85
N THR A 65 15.03 8.37 -16.11
CA THR A 65 14.55 7.23 -15.34
C THR A 65 13.78 6.26 -16.22
N VAL A 66 14.30 5.04 -16.35
CA VAL A 66 13.60 3.97 -17.06
C VAL A 66 12.54 3.37 -16.15
N LEU A 67 11.27 3.71 -16.42
CA LEU A 67 10.12 3.07 -15.80
C LEU A 67 9.46 2.07 -16.75
N PHE A 68 9.07 0.91 -16.23
CA PHE A 68 8.27 -0.09 -16.91
C PHE A 68 6.88 -0.11 -16.28
N GLY A 69 5.86 0.32 -17.03
CA GLY A 69 4.49 0.39 -16.51
C GLY A 69 4.33 1.38 -15.35
N GLY A 70 5.18 2.42 -15.27
CA GLY A 70 5.13 3.41 -14.20
C GLY A 70 5.88 3.03 -12.92
N LEU A 71 6.62 1.91 -12.92
CA LEU A 71 7.43 1.45 -11.79
C LEU A 71 8.88 1.15 -12.23
N PRO A 72 9.87 1.20 -11.32
CA PRO A 72 11.24 0.79 -11.62
C PRO A 72 11.33 -0.68 -12.03
N LEU A 73 12.34 -1.01 -12.85
CA LEU A 73 12.60 -2.40 -13.26
C LEU A 73 12.80 -3.30 -12.02
N GLY A 74 12.10 -4.44 -11.99
CA GLY A 74 12.20 -5.41 -10.89
C GLY A 74 11.31 -5.09 -9.68
N ALA A 75 10.62 -3.94 -9.65
CA ALA A 75 9.77 -3.55 -8.52
C ALA A 75 8.59 -4.51 -8.34
N LEU A 76 7.94 -4.92 -9.43
CA LEU A 76 6.82 -5.86 -9.38
C LEU A 76 7.25 -7.23 -8.86
N GLU A 77 8.41 -7.72 -9.30
CA GLU A 77 9.02 -8.98 -8.88
C GLU A 77 9.39 -8.93 -7.40
N ALA A 78 9.97 -7.82 -6.95
CA ALA A 78 10.32 -7.61 -5.54
C ALA A 78 9.06 -7.60 -4.65
N ILE A 79 8.00 -6.90 -5.06
CA ILE A 79 6.72 -6.87 -4.33
C ILE A 79 6.09 -8.27 -4.28
N LYS A 80 6.08 -9.00 -5.40
CA LYS A 80 5.57 -10.38 -5.45
C LYS A 80 6.38 -11.31 -4.53
N ALA A 81 7.70 -11.21 -4.55
CA ALA A 81 8.59 -12.03 -3.73
C ALA A 81 8.43 -11.73 -2.23
N ALA A 82 8.32 -10.46 -1.86
CA ALA A 82 8.22 -10.05 -0.45
C ALA A 82 6.80 -10.23 0.12
N TYR A 83 5.76 -9.98 -0.68
CA TYR A 83 4.39 -9.82 -0.20
C TYR A 83 3.33 -10.61 -0.96
N GLY A 84 3.70 -11.46 -1.91
CA GLY A 84 2.72 -12.22 -2.72
C GLY A 84 1.75 -13.10 -1.92
N VAL A 85 2.07 -13.42 -0.67
CA VAL A 85 1.17 -14.13 0.25
C VAL A 85 -0.04 -13.27 0.62
N VAL A 86 0.17 -11.97 0.89
CA VAL A 86 -0.84 -11.03 1.41
C VAL A 86 -1.36 -10.06 0.36
N ALA A 87 -0.57 -9.79 -0.68
CA ALA A 87 -0.78 -8.68 -1.61
C ALA A 87 -0.80 -9.25 -3.00
N GLN A 88 -1.91 -9.01 -3.69
CA GLN A 88 -2.07 -9.28 -5.09
C GLN A 88 -1.91 -7.98 -5.85
N ILE A 89 -0.97 -7.94 -6.79
CA ILE A 89 -0.84 -6.82 -7.73
C ILE A 89 -2.01 -6.89 -8.72
N LEU A 90 -2.74 -5.78 -8.89
CA LEU A 90 -3.74 -5.64 -9.94
C LEU A 90 -3.08 -5.05 -11.19
N ASP A 91 -3.25 -5.77 -12.31
CA ASP A 91 -2.75 -5.39 -13.62
C ASP A 91 -3.93 -5.47 -14.62
N PRO A 92 -4.32 -4.36 -15.27
CA PRO A 92 -3.75 -3.02 -15.13
C PRO A 92 -4.02 -2.39 -13.75
N PRO A 93 -3.20 -1.42 -13.31
CA PRO A 93 -3.47 -0.64 -12.11
C PRO A 93 -4.73 0.23 -12.28
N ARG A 94 -5.27 0.75 -11.17
CA ARG A 94 -6.40 1.69 -11.19
C ARG A 94 -6.02 2.96 -11.96
N ASP A 95 -6.97 3.49 -12.73
CA ASP A 95 -6.77 4.73 -13.50
C ASP A 95 -6.22 5.87 -12.63
N GLY A 96 -5.13 6.49 -13.11
CA GLY A 96 -4.44 7.56 -12.40
C GLY A 96 -3.42 7.10 -11.35
N PHE A 97 -3.16 5.79 -11.23
CA PHE A 97 -2.18 5.22 -10.31
C PHE A 97 -1.13 4.38 -11.06
N ASN A 98 0.07 4.30 -10.49
CA ASN A 98 1.19 3.54 -11.04
C ASN A 98 1.17 2.09 -10.52
N LEU A 99 0.61 1.87 -9.34
CA LEU A 99 0.48 0.56 -8.71
C LEU A 99 -0.85 0.45 -7.98
N THR A 100 -1.53 -0.69 -8.11
CA THR A 100 -2.66 -1.05 -7.24
C THR A 100 -2.43 -2.43 -6.64
N LEU A 101 -2.48 -2.49 -5.31
CA LEU A 101 -2.37 -3.71 -4.53
C LEU A 101 -3.70 -4.05 -3.89
N LYS A 102 -4.13 -5.29 -4.05
CA LYS A 102 -5.21 -5.89 -3.28
C LYS A 102 -4.60 -6.64 -2.10
N LEU A 103 -4.67 -6.03 -0.92
CA LEU A 103 -4.25 -6.60 0.34
C LEU A 103 -5.35 -7.53 0.88
N ASN A 104 -4.94 -8.72 1.31
CA ASN A 104 -5.78 -9.69 1.99
C ASN A 104 -5.34 -9.82 3.45
N LEU A 105 -6.07 -9.13 4.32
CA LEU A 105 -5.81 -9.04 5.75
C LEU A 105 -6.04 -10.38 6.47
N SER A 106 -6.83 -11.31 5.92
CA SER A 106 -6.99 -12.64 6.53
C SER A 106 -5.75 -13.53 6.38
N LYS A 107 -4.83 -13.15 5.50
CA LYS A 107 -3.54 -13.83 5.30
C LYS A 107 -2.41 -13.18 6.09
N LEU A 108 -2.70 -12.15 6.90
CA LEU A 108 -1.72 -11.58 7.80
C LEU A 108 -1.35 -12.58 8.90
N PRO A 109 -0.07 -12.65 9.30
CA PRO A 109 0.34 -13.50 10.40
C PRO A 109 -0.35 -13.04 11.70
N PRO A 110 -0.98 -13.94 12.47
CA PRO A 110 -1.85 -13.60 13.61
C PRO A 110 -1.15 -13.01 14.86
N ASP A 111 0.18 -12.90 14.85
CA ASP A 111 1.00 -12.40 15.96
C ASP A 111 1.29 -10.89 15.86
N GLU A 112 1.94 -10.29 16.87
CA GLU A 112 2.43 -8.89 16.94
C GLU A 112 3.18 -8.43 15.66
N GLY A 113 3.61 -9.39 14.83
CA GLY A 113 4.15 -9.22 13.49
C GLY A 113 3.19 -8.68 12.42
N SER A 114 1.88 -8.62 12.61
CA SER A 114 0.94 -8.03 11.62
C SER A 114 1.25 -6.55 11.34
N ALA A 115 1.48 -5.75 12.39
CA ALA A 115 1.82 -4.34 12.26
C ALA A 115 3.23 -4.15 11.67
N SER A 116 4.20 -4.98 12.11
CA SER A 116 5.57 -5.00 11.55
C SER A 116 5.58 -5.36 10.06
N PHE A 117 4.71 -6.29 9.67
CA PHE A 117 4.59 -6.75 8.31
C PHE A 117 3.94 -5.69 7.41
N LEU A 118 2.85 -5.06 7.86
CA LEU A 118 2.27 -3.90 7.18
C LEU A 118 3.28 -2.75 7.05
N PHE A 119 4.09 -2.52 8.09
CA PHE A 119 5.18 -1.55 8.07
C PHE A 119 6.22 -1.88 7.00
N LYS A 120 6.63 -3.14 6.88
CA LYS A 120 7.55 -3.58 5.83
C LYS A 120 6.96 -3.40 4.43
N VAL A 121 5.69 -3.76 4.22
CA VAL A 121 4.98 -3.57 2.93
C VAL A 121 5.04 -2.11 2.52
N ILE A 122 4.69 -1.20 3.43
CA ILE A 122 4.66 0.24 3.15
C ILE A 122 6.06 0.79 2.90
N MET A 123 7.04 0.41 3.73
CA MET A 123 8.43 0.87 3.61
C MET A 123 9.15 0.36 2.35
N SER A 124 8.64 -0.72 1.72
CA SER A 124 9.24 -1.24 0.48
C SER A 124 8.54 -0.69 -0.78
N LEU A 125 7.45 0.05 -0.61
CA LEU A 125 6.75 0.75 -1.68
C LEU A 125 7.20 2.21 -1.84
N LEU A 126 8.07 2.68 -0.93
CA LEU A 126 8.65 4.01 -0.81
C LEU A 126 10.16 3.93 -0.88
#